data_AF-A0A7U4DMX5-F1
#
_entry.id   AF-A0A7U4DMX5-F1
#
_cell.length_a   1.000
_cell.length_b   1.000
_cell.length_c   1.000
_cell.angle_alpha   90.00
_cell.angle_beta   90.00
_cell.angle_gamma   90.00
#
_symmetry.space_group_name_H-M   'P 1'
#
loop_
_entity.id
_entity.type
_entity.pdbx_description
1 polymer ?
#
loop_
_entity_poly.entity_id
_entity_poly.type
_entity_poly.pdbx_seq_one_letter_code
_entity_poly.pdbx_strand_id
1 'polypeptide(L)'
;MKENRILRDVEKYVKSYLNTHVTSPCVQMLRNDPHCHLRVVSILSRVRYLSEQILRYGCEVDKAHLSSLSRDELERRVQVLTDFIESENTETNHEANGYLMTGSSQKHLIAYVSREFNWVIVSIMSASYISALVLTRSVFELLVGVATRMEGGMKDRVDKITFLEASERKQILKLWNRLCGWGHPYGRWVKEICPIYIQHEPFFHSRLCGLCLDELCNVLDLYAVTALSKYEIPIDPQCLPMQDPTGILAGLGMLSRRLENGNTKKANKPDADDG
;
A
#
# COMPACT_ATOMS: atom_id res chain seq x y z
N MET A 1 -39.41 14.12 -20.78
CA MET A 1 -38.68 14.98 -21.75
C MET A 1 -37.69 15.96 -21.10
N LYS A 2 -38.08 16.72 -20.05
CA LYS A 2 -37.17 17.63 -19.33
C LYS A 2 -36.04 16.91 -18.59
N GLU A 3 -36.31 15.79 -17.92
CA GLU A 3 -35.29 14.98 -17.22
C GLU A 3 -34.21 14.45 -18.16
N ASN A 4 -34.58 13.91 -19.32
CA ASN A 4 -33.61 13.49 -20.34
C ASN A 4 -32.77 14.64 -20.92
N ARG A 5 -33.20 15.88 -20.79
CA ARG A 5 -32.39 17.05 -21.16
C ARG A 5 -31.42 17.40 -20.03
N ILE A 6 -31.90 17.44 -18.78
CA ILE A 6 -31.07 17.70 -17.59
C ILE A 6 -29.96 16.65 -17.47
N LEU A 7 -30.26 15.36 -17.64
CA LEU A 7 -29.27 14.29 -17.59
C LEU A 7 -28.18 14.46 -18.66
N ARG A 8 -28.57 14.84 -19.89
CA ARG A 8 -27.60 15.12 -20.98
C ARG A 8 -26.73 16.34 -20.68
N ASP A 9 -27.31 17.39 -20.10
CA ASP A 9 -26.57 18.59 -19.72
C ASP A 9 -25.57 18.27 -18.60
N VAL A 10 -25.99 17.53 -17.57
CA VAL A 10 -25.11 17.05 -16.49
C VAL A 10 -23.99 16.16 -17.03
N GLU A 11 -24.30 15.20 -17.89
CA GLU A 11 -23.30 14.32 -18.51
C GLU A 11 -22.26 15.14 -19.30
N LYS A 12 -22.69 16.17 -20.03
CA LYS A 12 -21.80 17.07 -20.75
C LYS A 12 -20.88 17.84 -19.79
N TYR A 13 -21.40 18.37 -18.69
CA TYR A 13 -20.59 19.05 -17.68
C TYR A 13 -19.58 18.11 -17.02
N VAL A 14 -19.99 16.90 -16.64
CA VAL A 14 -19.09 15.89 -16.04
C VAL A 14 -17.98 15.53 -17.03
N LYS A 15 -18.30 15.26 -18.30
CA LYS A 15 -17.29 14.96 -19.33
C LYS A 15 -16.32 16.13 -19.51
N SER A 16 -16.82 17.36 -19.57
CA SER A 16 -15.97 18.55 -19.68
C SER A 16 -15.03 18.68 -18.48
N TYR A 17 -15.55 18.49 -17.27
CA TYR A 17 -14.76 18.57 -16.04
C TYR A 17 -13.65 17.49 -16.01
N LEU A 18 -13.99 16.23 -16.30
CA LEU A 18 -13.03 15.13 -16.36
C LEU A 18 -11.99 15.32 -17.47
N ASN A 19 -12.39 15.92 -18.60
CA ASN A 19 -11.44 16.22 -19.67
C ASN A 19 -10.44 17.29 -19.23
N THR A 20 -10.91 18.38 -18.63
CA THR A 20 -10.05 19.49 -18.17
C THR A 20 -9.13 19.08 -17.03
N HIS A 21 -9.65 18.39 -16.02
CA HIS A 21 -8.91 18.16 -14.77
C HIS A 21 -8.23 16.80 -14.66
N VAL A 22 -8.53 15.85 -15.56
CA VAL A 22 -7.94 14.49 -15.50
C VAL A 22 -7.35 14.11 -16.84
N THR A 23 -8.16 14.00 -17.88
CA THR A 23 -7.75 13.38 -19.15
C THR A 23 -6.68 14.20 -19.88
N SER A 24 -6.91 15.51 -20.04
CA SER A 24 -5.96 16.40 -20.71
C SER A 24 -4.60 16.47 -19.98
N PRO A 25 -4.53 16.68 -18.64
CA PRO A 25 -3.28 16.60 -17.89
C PRO A 25 -2.55 15.26 -18.05
N CYS A 26 -3.26 14.13 -18.00
CA CYS A 26 -2.66 12.80 -18.23
C CYS A 26 -1.98 12.72 -19.61
N VAL A 27 -2.69 13.14 -20.66
CA VAL A 27 -2.15 13.13 -22.04
C VAL A 27 -0.95 14.08 -22.17
N GLN A 28 -1.01 15.25 -21.54
CA GLN A 28 0.13 16.18 -21.52
C GLN A 28 1.35 15.55 -20.84
N MET A 29 1.17 14.91 -19.68
CA MET A 29 2.24 14.20 -19.00
C MET A 29 2.84 13.10 -19.88
N LEU A 30 2.02 12.35 -20.64
CA LEU A 30 2.52 11.28 -21.54
C LEU A 30 3.38 11.84 -22.66
N ARG A 31 2.95 12.96 -23.24
CA ARG A 31 3.67 13.64 -24.33
C ARG A 31 4.97 14.28 -23.85
N ASN A 32 4.96 14.84 -22.65
CA ASN A 32 6.11 15.58 -22.10
C ASN A 32 7.14 14.65 -21.44
N ASP A 33 6.70 13.56 -20.82
CA ASP A 33 7.56 12.60 -20.12
C ASP A 33 6.97 11.17 -20.15
N PRO A 34 7.27 10.40 -21.21
CA PRO A 34 6.82 9.02 -21.32
C PRO A 34 7.48 8.10 -20.27
N HIS A 35 8.66 8.46 -19.74
CA HIS A 35 9.31 7.67 -18.70
C HIS A 35 8.53 7.70 -17.39
N CYS A 36 7.95 8.85 -17.02
CA CYS A 36 7.03 8.93 -15.89
C CYS A 36 5.81 7.99 -16.05
N HIS A 37 5.29 7.83 -17.26
CA HIS A 37 4.20 6.88 -17.52
C HIS A 37 4.63 5.42 -17.35
N LEU A 38 5.83 5.06 -17.83
CA LEU A 38 6.38 3.72 -17.62
C LEU A 38 6.56 3.41 -16.13
N ARG A 39 6.98 4.40 -15.32
CA ARG A 39 7.03 4.29 -13.86
C ARG A 39 5.66 3.98 -13.26
N VAL A 40 4.64 4.74 -13.65
CA VAL A 40 3.25 4.52 -13.20
C VAL A 40 2.77 3.11 -13.55
N VAL A 41 2.94 2.67 -14.79
CA VAL A 41 2.53 1.33 -15.25
C VAL A 41 3.24 0.23 -14.46
N SER A 42 4.53 0.41 -14.17
CA SER A 42 5.30 -0.55 -13.37
C SER A 42 4.80 -0.63 -11.93
N ILE A 43 4.54 0.52 -11.29
CA ILE A 43 3.95 0.58 -9.93
C ILE A 43 2.59 -0.13 -9.92
N LEU A 44 1.71 0.20 -10.88
CA LEU A 44 0.37 -0.40 -10.99
C LEU A 44 0.45 -1.92 -11.15
N SER A 45 1.31 -2.41 -12.04
CA SER A 45 1.52 -3.83 -12.27
C SER A 45 1.99 -4.55 -11.00
N ARG A 46 2.91 -3.94 -10.24
CA ARG A 46 3.41 -4.50 -8.98
C ARG A 46 2.34 -4.53 -7.89
N VAL A 47 1.58 -3.45 -7.73
CA VAL A 47 0.46 -3.41 -6.77
C VAL A 47 -0.55 -4.50 -7.09
N ARG A 48 -0.94 -4.63 -8.37
CA ARG A 48 -1.86 -5.66 -8.83
C ARG A 48 -1.33 -7.07 -8.57
N TYR A 49 -0.08 -7.34 -8.99
CA TYR A 49 0.56 -8.63 -8.78
C TYR A 49 0.59 -9.01 -7.29
N LEU A 50 1.09 -8.13 -6.42
CA LEU A 50 1.14 -8.39 -4.98
C LEU A 50 -0.24 -8.67 -4.40
N SER A 51 -1.24 -7.89 -4.81
CA SER A 51 -2.61 -8.05 -4.33
C SER A 51 -3.19 -9.40 -4.77
N GLU A 52 -2.99 -9.79 -6.02
CA GLU A 52 -3.41 -11.11 -6.54
C GLU A 52 -2.70 -12.27 -5.82
N GLN A 53 -1.39 -12.14 -5.55
CA GLN A 53 -0.65 -13.16 -4.81
C GLN A 53 -1.15 -13.30 -3.37
N ILE A 54 -1.38 -12.18 -2.66
CA ILE A 54 -1.91 -12.20 -1.29
C ILE A 54 -3.31 -12.83 -1.26
N LEU A 55 -4.19 -12.45 -2.19
CA LEU A 55 -5.54 -12.99 -2.24
C LEU A 55 -5.52 -14.50 -2.51
N ARG A 56 -4.69 -14.96 -3.46
CA ARG A 56 -4.66 -16.35 -3.91
C ARG A 56 -3.89 -17.29 -2.99
N TYR A 57 -2.76 -16.85 -2.43
CA TYR A 57 -1.81 -17.71 -1.71
C TYR A 57 -1.47 -17.22 -0.30
N GLY A 58 -1.86 -16.00 0.05
CA GLY A 58 -1.52 -15.44 1.35
C GLY A 58 -2.18 -16.20 2.50
N CYS A 59 -1.50 -16.27 3.63
CA CYS A 59 -2.07 -16.74 4.89
C CYS A 59 -3.23 -15.83 5.34
N GLU A 60 -4.28 -16.44 5.87
CA GLU A 60 -5.47 -15.72 6.37
C GLU A 60 -5.40 -15.39 7.85
N VAL A 61 -4.56 -16.11 8.59
CA VAL A 61 -4.44 -15.98 10.03
C VAL A 61 -3.23 -15.10 10.36
N ASP A 62 -3.43 -14.03 11.12
CA ASP A 62 -2.32 -13.21 11.62
C ASP A 62 -1.62 -13.92 12.78
N LYS A 63 -0.65 -14.77 12.44
CA LYS A 63 0.15 -15.54 13.40
C LYS A 63 0.87 -14.66 14.42
N ALA A 64 1.31 -13.47 14.02
CA ALA A 64 2.02 -12.56 14.92
C ALA A 64 1.08 -12.00 16.00
N HIS A 65 -0.18 -11.71 15.64
CA HIS A 65 -1.20 -11.34 16.61
C HIS A 65 -1.48 -12.51 17.57
N LEU A 66 -1.74 -13.71 17.03
CA LEU A 66 -2.02 -14.88 17.88
C LEU A 66 -0.87 -15.19 18.84
N SER A 67 0.37 -15.08 18.37
CA SER A 67 1.58 -15.30 19.20
C SER A 67 1.79 -14.24 20.27
N SER A 68 1.12 -13.08 20.17
CA SER A 68 1.21 -12.01 21.17
C SER A 68 0.19 -12.16 22.31
N LEU A 69 -0.77 -13.07 22.18
CA LEU A 69 -1.79 -13.33 23.19
C LEU A 69 -1.21 -14.19 24.32
N SER A 70 -1.74 -14.01 25.53
CA SER A 70 -1.39 -14.90 26.65
C SER A 70 -1.95 -16.31 26.40
N ARG A 71 -1.35 -17.30 27.07
CA ARG A 71 -1.83 -18.68 27.01
C ARG A 71 -3.31 -18.79 27.44
N ASP A 72 -3.68 -18.12 28.52
CA ASP A 72 -5.06 -18.13 29.03
C ASP A 72 -6.06 -17.54 28.02
N GLU A 73 -5.66 -16.48 27.30
CA GLU A 73 -6.50 -15.87 26.26
C GLU A 73 -6.63 -16.79 25.04
N LEU A 74 -5.57 -17.50 24.66
CA LEU A 74 -5.63 -18.50 23.60
C LEU A 74 -6.53 -19.68 23.99
N GLU A 75 -6.40 -20.20 25.21
CA GLU A 75 -7.24 -21.29 25.72
C GLU A 75 -8.71 -20.87 25.78
N ARG A 76 -9.01 -19.65 26.25
CA ARG A 76 -10.36 -19.08 26.22
C ARG A 76 -10.93 -19.02 24.80
N ARG A 77 -10.16 -18.50 23.84
CA ARG A 77 -10.59 -18.41 22.43
C ARG A 77 -10.86 -19.78 21.83
N VAL A 78 -10.01 -20.76 22.10
CA VAL A 78 -10.23 -22.15 21.66
C VAL A 78 -11.52 -22.68 22.25
N GLN A 79 -11.76 -22.52 23.55
CA GLN A 79 -12.99 -22.99 24.20
C GLN A 79 -14.24 -22.35 23.57
N VAL A 80 -14.26 -21.02 23.44
CA VAL A 80 -15.40 -20.28 22.87
C VAL A 80 -15.68 -20.69 21.41
N LEU A 81 -14.63 -20.93 20.62
CA LEU A 81 -14.78 -21.38 19.23
C LEU A 81 -15.22 -22.85 19.14
N THR A 82 -14.72 -23.73 20.01
CA THR A 82 -15.16 -25.13 20.09
C THR A 82 -16.63 -25.21 20.47
N ASP A 83 -17.04 -24.51 21.53
CA ASP A 83 -18.44 -24.46 21.98
C ASP A 83 -19.36 -23.90 20.88
N PHE A 84 -18.88 -22.94 20.10
CA PHE A 84 -19.60 -22.39 18.96
C PHE A 84 -19.77 -23.40 17.82
N ILE A 85 -18.71 -24.14 17.47
CA ILE A 85 -18.74 -25.17 16.41
C ILE A 85 -19.66 -26.34 16.81
N GLU A 86 -19.65 -26.72 18.08
CA GLU A 86 -20.47 -27.81 18.62
C GLU A 86 -21.93 -27.40 18.83
N SER A 87 -22.25 -26.11 18.82
CA SER A 87 -23.62 -25.62 18.97
C SER A 87 -24.40 -25.68 17.65
N GLU A 88 -25.61 -26.25 17.67
CA GLU A 88 -26.53 -26.26 16.52
C GLU A 88 -27.09 -24.86 16.16
N ASN A 89 -26.81 -23.84 16.98
CA ASN A 89 -27.37 -22.50 16.88
C ASN A 89 -26.27 -21.46 16.59
N THR A 90 -25.85 -21.39 15.33
CA THR A 90 -24.71 -20.58 14.86
C THR A 90 -24.94 -19.06 14.86
N GLU A 91 -26.14 -18.56 15.15
CA GLU A 91 -26.48 -17.15 14.85
C GLU A 91 -26.26 -16.14 16.00
N THR A 92 -25.94 -16.57 17.23
CA THR A 92 -25.97 -15.66 18.40
C THR A 92 -24.72 -15.59 19.28
N ASN A 93 -23.65 -16.34 19.00
CA ASN A 93 -22.43 -16.24 19.80
C ASN A 93 -21.57 -15.03 19.34
N HIS A 94 -21.92 -13.84 19.83
CA HIS A 94 -21.21 -12.58 19.54
C HIS A 94 -19.71 -12.64 19.87
N GLU A 95 -19.32 -13.41 20.88
CA GLU A 95 -17.92 -13.56 21.27
C GLU A 95 -17.14 -14.41 20.25
N ALA A 96 -17.70 -15.56 19.85
CA ALA A 96 -17.12 -16.39 18.78
C ALA A 96 -17.05 -15.63 17.44
N ASN A 97 -18.12 -14.90 17.08
CA ASN A 97 -18.12 -14.03 15.90
C ASN A 97 -17.07 -12.91 16.03
N GLY A 98 -16.86 -12.36 17.23
CA GLY A 98 -15.78 -11.42 17.52
C GLY A 98 -14.39 -12.03 17.30
N TYR A 99 -14.15 -13.27 17.75
CA TYR A 99 -12.89 -13.99 17.52
C TYR A 99 -12.69 -14.38 16.06
N LEU A 100 -13.73 -14.78 15.36
CA LEU A 100 -13.66 -15.04 13.92
C LEU A 100 -13.38 -13.74 13.16
N MET A 101 -13.99 -12.62 13.52
CA MET A 101 -13.72 -11.32 12.87
C MET A 101 -12.34 -10.74 13.24
N THR A 102 -11.85 -10.96 14.46
CA THR A 102 -10.51 -10.50 14.87
C THR A 102 -9.39 -11.45 14.45
N GLY A 103 -9.66 -12.75 14.33
CA GLY A 103 -8.74 -13.75 13.79
C GLY A 103 -8.76 -13.85 12.26
N SER A 104 -9.83 -13.36 11.62
CA SER A 104 -10.00 -13.44 10.16
C SER A 104 -9.09 -12.48 9.39
N SER A 105 -8.92 -12.90 8.15
CA SER A 105 -8.03 -12.37 7.15
C SER A 105 -8.13 -10.87 6.92
N GLN A 106 -7.03 -10.16 7.19
CA GLN A 106 -6.81 -8.80 6.68
C GLN A 106 -6.66 -8.74 5.15
N LYS A 107 -6.82 -9.86 4.42
CA LYS A 107 -6.88 -9.83 2.95
C LYS A 107 -7.96 -8.88 2.42
N HIS A 108 -9.06 -8.68 3.14
CA HIS A 108 -10.07 -7.70 2.73
C HIS A 108 -9.53 -6.26 2.71
N LEU A 109 -8.59 -5.91 3.62
CA LEU A 109 -7.91 -4.61 3.62
C LEU A 109 -6.98 -4.45 2.40
N ILE A 110 -6.56 -5.54 1.76
CA ILE A 110 -5.72 -5.48 0.55
C ILE A 110 -6.49 -4.91 -0.64
N ALA A 111 -7.77 -5.25 -0.79
CA ALA A 111 -8.60 -4.63 -1.81
C ALA A 111 -8.69 -3.10 -1.61
N TYR A 112 -8.80 -2.65 -0.36
CA TYR A 112 -8.74 -1.23 0.00
C TYR A 112 -7.36 -0.64 -0.31
N VAL A 113 -6.26 -1.25 0.14
CA VAL A 113 -4.88 -0.80 -0.17
C VAL A 113 -4.69 -0.64 -1.68
N SER A 114 -5.05 -1.64 -2.49
CA SER A 114 -4.94 -1.58 -3.94
C SER A 114 -5.76 -0.44 -4.54
N ARG A 115 -6.97 -0.20 -4.02
CA ARG A 115 -7.81 0.92 -4.45
C ARG A 115 -7.17 2.26 -4.13
N GLU A 116 -6.59 2.41 -2.94
CA GLU A 116 -5.91 3.66 -2.55
C GLU A 116 -4.66 3.92 -3.39
N PHE A 117 -3.86 2.89 -3.72
CA PHE A 117 -2.77 3.01 -4.70
C PHE A 117 -3.26 3.53 -6.06
N ASN A 118 -4.40 3.03 -6.56
CA ASN A 118 -4.99 3.51 -7.82
C ASN A 118 -5.38 4.99 -7.73
N TRP A 119 -5.93 5.44 -6.60
CA TRP A 119 -6.28 6.85 -6.40
C TRP A 119 -5.06 7.76 -6.33
N VAL A 120 -3.95 7.30 -5.72
CA VAL A 120 -2.68 8.01 -5.79
C VAL A 120 -2.23 8.14 -7.24
N ILE A 121 -2.23 7.04 -8.00
CA ILE A 121 -1.81 7.02 -9.41
C ILE A 121 -2.65 7.98 -10.26
N VAL A 122 -3.98 7.93 -10.13
CA VAL A 122 -4.88 8.86 -10.83
C VAL A 122 -4.52 10.30 -10.49
N SER A 123 -4.25 10.60 -9.22
CA SER A 123 -3.86 11.94 -8.78
C SER A 123 -2.51 12.38 -9.35
N ILE A 124 -1.53 11.49 -9.47
CA ILE A 124 -0.24 11.81 -10.10
C ILE A 124 -0.43 12.10 -11.59
N MET A 125 -1.16 11.22 -12.30
CA MET A 125 -1.36 11.37 -13.74
C MET A 125 -2.19 12.61 -14.07
N SER A 126 -3.15 12.97 -13.21
CA SER A 126 -3.95 14.19 -13.36
C SER A 126 -3.22 15.47 -12.92
N ALA A 127 -1.91 15.41 -12.64
CA ALA A 127 -1.10 16.50 -12.10
C ALA A 127 -1.59 17.09 -10.75
N SER A 128 -2.35 16.31 -9.98
CA SER A 128 -2.83 16.65 -8.63
C SER A 128 -1.83 16.20 -7.56
N TYR A 129 -0.61 16.75 -7.62
CA TYR A 129 0.53 16.25 -6.83
C TYR A 129 0.36 16.34 -5.30
N ILE A 130 -0.27 17.40 -4.79
CA ILE A 130 -0.57 17.50 -3.35
C ILE A 130 -1.51 16.37 -2.92
N SER A 131 -2.61 16.18 -3.65
CA SER A 131 -3.56 15.11 -3.38
C SER A 131 -2.88 13.75 -3.46
N ALA A 132 -1.99 13.53 -4.44
CA ALA A 132 -1.21 12.30 -4.54
C ALA A 132 -0.35 12.05 -3.29
N LEU A 133 0.33 13.06 -2.75
CA LEU A 133 1.17 12.92 -1.55
C LEU A 133 0.35 12.69 -0.29
N VAL A 134 -0.80 13.36 -0.15
CA VAL A 134 -1.75 13.13 0.95
C VAL A 134 -2.32 11.70 0.89
N LEU A 135 -2.72 11.23 -0.28
CA LEU A 135 -3.20 9.85 -0.45
C LEU A 135 -2.08 8.82 -0.23
N THR A 136 -0.86 9.11 -0.67
CA THR A 136 0.33 8.25 -0.42
C THR A 136 0.57 8.08 1.08
N ARG A 137 0.39 9.16 1.86
CA ARG A 137 0.41 9.10 3.33
C ARG A 137 -0.69 8.19 3.87
N SER A 138 -1.93 8.30 3.38
CA SER A 138 -3.02 7.42 3.81
C SER A 138 -2.73 5.94 3.53
N VAL A 139 -2.18 5.62 2.35
CA VAL A 139 -1.73 4.26 2.02
C VAL A 139 -0.67 3.77 3.01
N PHE A 140 0.32 4.61 3.32
CA PHE A 140 1.35 4.29 4.32
C PHE A 140 0.73 3.98 5.69
N GLU A 141 -0.19 4.81 6.18
CA GLU A 141 -0.86 4.60 7.47
C GLU A 141 -1.64 3.28 7.52
N LEU A 142 -2.31 2.96 6.41
CA LEU A 142 -3.05 1.71 6.23
C LEU A 142 -2.11 0.50 6.27
N LEU A 143 -0.97 0.57 5.56
CA LEU A 143 0.03 -0.50 5.55
C LEU A 143 0.65 -0.73 6.93
N VAL A 144 0.93 0.32 7.69
CA VAL A 144 1.38 0.17 9.09
C VAL A 144 0.28 -0.44 9.96
N GLY A 145 -0.99 -0.10 9.70
CA GLY A 145 -2.15 -0.73 10.33
C GLY A 145 -2.23 -2.23 10.04
N VAL A 146 -2.05 -2.62 8.78
CA VAL A 146 -1.96 -4.04 8.38
C VAL A 146 -0.76 -4.73 9.04
N ALA A 147 0.38 -4.05 9.12
CA ALA A 147 1.58 -4.62 9.71
C ALA A 147 1.50 -4.84 11.24
N THR A 148 0.63 -4.11 11.95
CA THR A 148 0.66 -4.08 13.44
C THR A 148 -0.67 -4.32 14.14
N ARG A 149 -1.79 -3.92 13.54
CA ARG A 149 -3.13 -3.84 14.17
C ARG A 149 -3.21 -2.94 15.40
N MET A 150 -2.19 -2.11 15.62
CA MET A 150 -2.11 -1.22 16.77
C MET A 150 -2.65 0.16 16.42
N GLU A 151 -3.35 0.74 17.38
CA GLU A 151 -3.71 2.15 17.40
C GLU A 151 -2.63 2.97 18.14
N GLY A 152 -2.70 4.30 18.02
CA GLY A 152 -1.79 5.21 18.70
C GLY A 152 -0.78 5.90 17.78
N GLY A 153 0.31 6.39 18.38
CA GLY A 153 1.33 7.18 17.69
C GLY A 153 2.05 6.38 16.60
N MET A 154 2.26 6.99 15.43
CA MET A 154 2.92 6.31 14.30
C MET A 154 4.31 5.78 14.65
N LYS A 155 5.05 6.50 15.50
CA LYS A 155 6.37 6.05 15.97
C LYS A 155 6.28 4.69 16.65
N ASP A 156 5.40 4.59 17.64
CA ASP A 156 5.23 3.37 18.42
C ASP A 156 4.72 2.22 17.56
N ARG A 157 3.81 2.53 16.62
CA ARG A 157 3.31 1.55 15.64
C ARG A 157 4.45 1.01 14.77
N VAL A 158 5.27 1.86 14.16
CA VAL A 158 6.43 1.41 13.35
C VAL A 158 7.44 0.63 14.19
N ASP A 159 7.68 1.05 15.43
CA ASP A 159 8.58 0.37 16.36
C ASP A 159 8.08 -1.03 16.76
N LYS A 160 6.81 -1.37 16.50
CA LYS A 160 6.21 -2.68 16.79
C LYS A 160 6.15 -3.60 15.58
N ILE A 161 6.56 -3.16 14.40
CA ILE A 161 6.63 -4.03 13.22
C ILE A 161 7.80 -5.01 13.39
N THR A 162 7.51 -6.22 13.87
CA THR A 162 8.50 -7.20 14.31
C THR A 162 9.39 -7.73 13.19
N PHE A 163 8.85 -7.82 11.96
CA PHE A 163 9.59 -8.32 10.82
C PHE A 163 10.60 -7.30 10.26
N LEU A 164 10.58 -6.04 10.69
CA LEU A 164 11.50 -5.01 10.22
C LEU A 164 12.73 -4.86 11.11
N GLU A 165 13.89 -4.63 10.52
CA GLU A 165 15.11 -4.29 11.27
C GLU A 165 15.08 -2.85 11.79
N ALA A 166 15.92 -2.53 12.78
CA ALA A 166 16.02 -1.18 13.33
C ALA A 166 16.37 -0.12 12.27
N SER A 167 17.20 -0.49 11.28
CA SER A 167 17.57 0.37 10.16
C SER A 167 16.38 0.66 9.24
N GLU A 168 15.56 -0.34 8.94
CA GLU A 168 14.34 -0.23 8.12
C GLU A 168 13.27 0.60 8.84
N ARG A 169 13.06 0.38 10.14
CA ARG A 169 12.14 1.19 10.96
C ARG A 169 12.52 2.66 10.94
N LYS A 170 13.81 2.99 11.05
CA LYS A 170 14.32 4.36 10.92
C LYS A 170 14.04 4.97 9.54
N GLN A 171 14.20 4.20 8.46
CA GLN A 171 13.89 4.65 7.10
C GLN A 171 12.39 4.93 6.92
N ILE A 172 11.54 4.05 7.42
CA ILE A 172 10.08 4.21 7.41
C ILE A 172 9.63 5.43 8.21
N LEU A 173 10.19 5.67 9.39
CA LEU A 173 9.90 6.88 10.16
C LEU A 173 10.33 8.15 9.45
N LYS A 174 11.47 8.11 8.74
CA LYS A 174 11.89 9.23 7.89
C LYS A 174 10.89 9.47 6.76
N LEU A 175 10.42 8.42 6.08
CA LEU A 175 9.38 8.50 5.05
C LEU A 175 8.08 9.10 5.61
N TRP A 176 7.61 8.60 6.75
CA TRP A 176 6.44 9.14 7.45
C TRP A 176 6.56 10.65 7.72
N ASN A 177 7.68 11.09 8.30
CA ASN A 177 7.91 12.51 8.58
C ASN A 177 7.94 13.36 7.31
N ARG A 178 8.47 12.84 6.19
CA ARG A 178 8.40 13.52 4.88
C ARG A 178 6.97 13.67 4.42
N LEU A 179 6.19 12.59 4.44
CA LEU A 179 4.78 12.56 4.04
C LEU A 179 3.90 13.47 4.91
N CYS A 180 4.12 13.51 6.24
CA CYS A 180 3.44 14.46 7.13
C CYS A 180 3.75 15.92 6.81
N GLY A 181 4.96 16.22 6.32
CA GLY A 181 5.30 17.56 5.85
C GLY A 181 4.40 18.05 4.71
N TRP A 182 3.78 17.13 3.96
CA TRP A 182 2.78 17.39 2.93
C TRP A 182 1.34 17.32 3.45
N GLY A 183 1.11 17.20 4.76
CA GLY A 183 -0.23 17.24 5.34
C GLY A 183 -0.71 18.65 5.69
N HIS A 184 0.16 19.66 5.62
CA HIS A 184 -0.17 21.02 6.05
C HIS A 184 0.36 22.07 5.04
N PRO A 185 -0.44 23.09 4.66
CA PRO A 185 -0.01 24.14 3.73
C PRO A 185 1.33 24.80 4.08
N TYR A 186 1.50 25.22 5.34
CA TYR A 186 2.74 25.82 5.84
C TYR A 186 3.91 24.84 6.07
N GLY A 187 3.68 23.53 5.91
CA GLY A 187 4.71 22.51 6.02
C GLY A 187 5.63 22.56 4.80
N ARG A 188 5.26 21.81 3.76
CA ARG A 188 6.00 21.75 2.49
C ARG A 188 5.27 22.39 1.32
N TRP A 189 3.94 22.51 1.34
CA TRP A 189 3.21 23.01 0.16
C TRP A 189 3.66 24.41 -0.19
N VAL A 190 3.70 25.32 0.78
CA VAL A 190 4.08 26.71 0.51
C VAL A 190 5.60 26.86 0.20
N LYS A 191 6.43 25.88 0.53
CA LYS A 191 7.89 25.97 0.32
C LYS A 191 8.34 25.33 -0.99
N GLU A 192 7.69 24.23 -1.36
CA GLU A 192 8.06 23.40 -2.52
C GLU A 192 7.11 23.60 -3.69
N ILE A 193 5.85 23.92 -3.41
CA ILE A 193 4.83 24.11 -4.42
C ILE A 193 4.53 25.60 -4.60
N CYS A 194 4.51 26.44 -3.55
CA CYS A 194 3.87 27.78 -3.59
C CYS A 194 4.08 28.53 -4.88
N PRO A 195 3.01 28.61 -5.66
CA PRO A 195 2.86 29.62 -6.66
C PRO A 195 1.59 30.38 -6.29
N ILE A 196 1.73 31.60 -5.80
CA ILE A 196 0.73 32.62 -6.19
C ILE A 196 0.79 32.85 -7.74
N TYR A 197 1.64 32.10 -8.49
CA TYR A 197 2.40 32.55 -9.68
C TYR A 197 2.54 31.55 -10.86
N ILE A 198 1.81 30.42 -10.93
CA ILE A 198 1.99 29.45 -12.05
C ILE A 198 0.67 29.12 -12.77
N GLN A 199 -0.32 28.48 -12.15
CA GLN A 199 -1.68 28.32 -12.70
C GLN A 199 -2.63 27.65 -11.69
N HIS A 200 -3.95 27.88 -11.82
CA HIS A 200 -4.98 27.22 -11.00
C HIS A 200 -5.46 25.88 -11.57
N GLU A 201 -5.11 25.58 -12.82
CA GLU A 201 -5.48 24.34 -13.49
C GLU A 201 -4.35 23.30 -13.35
N PRO A 202 -4.65 21.99 -13.33
CA PRO A 202 -3.63 20.96 -13.26
C PRO A 202 -2.73 21.01 -14.49
N PHE A 203 -1.42 21.14 -14.27
CA PHE A 203 -0.41 21.16 -15.32
C PHE A 203 0.75 20.24 -14.95
N PHE A 204 1.36 19.62 -15.95
CA PHE A 204 2.48 18.71 -15.72
C PHE A 204 3.69 19.45 -15.15
N HIS A 205 4.21 18.97 -14.01
CA HIS A 205 5.44 19.45 -13.39
C HIS A 205 6.39 18.28 -13.11
N SER A 206 7.44 18.14 -13.91
CA SER A 206 8.36 16.99 -13.89
C SER A 206 8.96 16.69 -12.50
N ARG A 207 9.49 17.70 -11.81
CA ARG A 207 10.06 17.53 -10.45
C ARG A 207 9.02 17.00 -9.44
N LEU A 208 7.81 17.56 -9.41
CA LEU A 208 6.77 17.13 -8.48
C LEU A 208 6.22 15.75 -8.85
N CYS A 209 6.09 15.45 -10.15
CA CYS A 209 5.77 14.12 -10.63
C CYS A 209 6.80 13.09 -10.15
N GLY A 210 8.09 13.36 -10.38
CA GLY A 210 9.19 12.52 -9.92
C GLY A 210 9.15 12.28 -8.40
N LEU A 211 8.99 13.35 -7.62
CA LEU A 211 8.84 13.24 -6.16
C LEU A 211 7.66 12.35 -5.75
N CYS A 212 6.49 12.53 -6.35
CA CYS A 212 5.30 11.72 -6.02
C CYS A 212 5.56 10.25 -6.35
N LEU A 213 6.17 9.97 -7.49
CA LEU A 213 6.53 8.61 -7.89
C LEU A 213 7.56 7.99 -6.95
N ASP A 214 8.56 8.74 -6.50
CA ASP A 214 9.58 8.26 -5.56
C ASP A 214 8.97 7.93 -4.19
N GLU A 215 8.11 8.81 -3.66
CA GLU A 215 7.44 8.54 -2.39
C GLU A 215 6.46 7.36 -2.51
N LEU A 216 5.76 7.24 -3.64
CA LEU A 216 4.90 6.08 -3.91
C LEU A 216 5.69 4.78 -4.04
N CYS A 217 6.87 4.80 -4.67
CA CYS A 217 7.78 3.65 -4.74
C CYS A 217 8.24 3.21 -3.35
N ASN A 218 8.58 4.15 -2.46
CA ASN A 218 8.95 3.82 -1.09
C ASN A 218 7.80 3.15 -0.32
N VAL A 219 6.55 3.60 -0.54
CA VAL A 219 5.36 2.98 0.06
C VAL A 219 5.07 1.61 -0.57
N LEU A 220 5.31 1.43 -1.87
CA LEU A 220 5.21 0.14 -2.55
C LEU A 220 6.23 -0.88 -2.00
N ASP A 221 7.45 -0.45 -1.69
CA ASP A 221 8.45 -1.30 -1.04
C ASP A 221 7.95 -1.79 0.34
N LEU A 222 7.36 -0.89 1.14
CA LEU A 222 6.72 -1.27 2.40
C LEU A 222 5.57 -2.26 2.18
N TYR A 223 4.76 -2.06 1.13
CA TYR A 223 3.68 -2.97 0.78
C TYR A 223 4.22 -4.37 0.43
N ALA A 224 5.26 -4.46 -0.41
CA ALA A 224 5.87 -5.73 -0.79
C ALA A 224 6.46 -6.48 0.41
N VAL A 225 7.15 -5.77 1.31
CA VAL A 225 7.71 -6.38 2.52
C VAL A 225 6.61 -6.82 3.49
N THR A 226 5.54 -6.05 3.60
CA THR A 226 4.36 -6.44 4.39
C THR A 226 3.69 -7.67 3.77
N ALA A 227 3.52 -7.70 2.45
CA ALA A 227 2.99 -8.85 1.71
C ALA A 227 3.75 -10.14 2.05
N LEU A 228 5.08 -10.10 1.90
CA LEU A 228 5.96 -11.21 2.23
C LEU A 228 5.88 -11.66 3.67
N SER A 229 5.94 -10.71 4.61
CA SER A 229 6.16 -11.03 6.02
C SER A 229 4.87 -11.34 6.76
N LYS A 230 3.77 -10.68 6.40
CA LYS A 230 2.47 -10.86 7.05
C LYS A 230 1.62 -11.92 6.40
N TYR A 231 1.63 -11.99 5.07
CA TYR A 231 0.80 -12.95 4.34
C TYR A 231 1.60 -14.18 3.90
N GLU A 232 2.91 -14.24 4.16
CA GLU A 232 3.77 -15.39 3.84
C GLU A 232 3.64 -15.83 2.37
N ILE A 233 3.40 -14.88 1.46
CA ILE A 233 3.23 -15.22 0.05
C ILE A 233 4.55 -15.79 -0.51
N PRO A 234 4.50 -16.94 -1.22
CA PRO A 234 5.67 -17.44 -1.93
C PRO A 234 5.94 -16.50 -3.10
N ILE A 235 6.83 -15.54 -2.91
CA ILE A 235 7.29 -14.72 -4.03
C ILE A 235 8.34 -15.52 -4.78
N ASP A 236 7.98 -15.92 -5.99
CA ASP A 236 8.98 -16.22 -7.01
C ASP A 236 9.63 -14.89 -7.44
N PRO A 237 10.93 -14.68 -7.17
CA PRO A 237 11.64 -13.47 -7.56
C PRO A 237 11.59 -13.20 -9.07
N GLN A 238 11.36 -14.24 -9.88
CA GLN A 238 11.20 -14.15 -11.34
C GLN A 238 9.80 -13.66 -11.76
N CYS A 239 8.80 -13.80 -10.89
CA CYS A 239 7.42 -13.40 -11.13
C CYS A 239 7.08 -12.00 -10.59
N LEU A 240 7.93 -11.40 -9.76
CA LEU A 240 7.84 -9.95 -9.51
C LEU A 240 8.04 -9.25 -10.85
N PRO A 241 7.14 -8.33 -11.27
CA PRO A 241 7.39 -7.50 -12.45
C PRO A 241 8.75 -6.85 -12.27
N MET A 242 9.70 -7.31 -13.10
CA MET A 242 11.14 -7.42 -12.90
C MET A 242 11.80 -6.38 -11.99
N GLN A 243 12.93 -6.77 -11.38
CA GLN A 243 14.06 -5.86 -11.10
C GLN A 243 14.10 -4.83 -12.21
N ASP A 244 13.89 -3.57 -11.87
CA ASP A 244 13.85 -2.50 -12.85
C ASP A 244 15.24 -2.42 -13.50
N PRO A 245 15.42 -3.00 -14.71
CA PRO A 245 16.75 -3.16 -15.30
C PRO A 245 17.27 -1.81 -15.83
N THR A 246 16.40 -0.80 -15.79
CA THR A 246 16.61 0.56 -16.26
C THR A 246 16.96 1.54 -15.12
N GLY A 247 16.88 1.13 -13.84
CA GLY A 247 17.07 2.02 -12.69
C GLY A 247 15.99 3.10 -12.54
N ILE A 248 14.87 2.96 -13.25
CA ILE A 248 13.70 3.84 -13.30
C ILE A 248 12.89 3.87 -11.98
N LEU A 249 13.05 2.89 -11.08
CA LEU A 249 12.35 2.74 -9.81
C LEU A 249 13.34 2.64 -8.65
N ALA A 250 13.63 3.78 -8.03
CA ALA A 250 14.33 3.84 -6.76
C ALA A 250 13.32 3.80 -5.59
N GLY A 251 13.34 2.71 -4.81
CA GLY A 251 12.61 2.59 -3.54
C GLY A 251 13.55 2.64 -2.32
N LEU A 252 13.08 2.17 -1.17
CA LEU A 252 13.91 1.97 0.03
C LEU A 252 14.84 0.75 -0.10
N GLY A 253 14.68 -0.05 -1.15
CA GLY A 253 15.49 -1.25 -1.41
C GLY A 253 15.32 -2.31 -0.32
N MET A 254 14.19 -2.28 0.41
CA MET A 254 13.92 -3.25 1.48
C MET A 254 13.64 -4.64 0.90
N LEU A 255 12.90 -4.69 -0.21
CA LEU A 255 12.59 -5.94 -0.90
C LEU A 255 13.87 -6.58 -1.46
N SER A 256 14.73 -5.81 -2.14
CA SER A 256 15.99 -6.30 -2.71
C SER A 256 16.87 -6.95 -1.64
N ARG A 257 17.07 -6.27 -0.50
CA ARG A 257 17.83 -6.80 0.64
C ARG A 257 17.27 -8.11 1.18
N ARG A 258 15.95 -8.29 1.18
CA ARG A 258 15.30 -9.53 1.62
C ARG A 258 15.48 -10.68 0.65
N LEU A 259 15.42 -10.41 -0.65
CA LEU A 259 15.63 -11.43 -1.68
C LEU A 259 17.10 -11.89 -1.70
N GLU A 260 18.05 -10.97 -1.52
CA GLU A 260 19.49 -11.27 -1.38
C GLU A 260 19.77 -12.12 -0.13
N ASN A 261 19.19 -11.75 1.01
CA ASN A 261 19.33 -12.51 2.27
C ASN A 261 18.59 -13.86 2.24
N GLY A 262 17.52 -14.00 1.46
CA GLY A 262 16.79 -15.25 1.26
C GLY A 262 17.56 -16.26 0.40
N ASN A 263 18.23 -15.78 -0.65
CA ASN A 263 19.05 -16.62 -1.54
C ASN A 263 20.33 -17.12 -0.86
N THR A 264 20.98 -16.28 -0.04
CA THR A 264 22.15 -16.71 0.75
C THR A 264 21.82 -17.77 1.79
N LYS A 265 20.62 -17.74 2.39
CA LYS A 265 20.16 -18.82 3.30
C LYS A 265 19.83 -20.13 2.60
N LYS A 266 19.37 -20.11 1.34
CA LYS A 266 19.15 -21.32 0.54
C LYS A 266 20.46 -21.94 0.04
N ALA A 267 21.47 -21.12 -0.28
CA ALA A 267 22.78 -21.60 -0.71
C ALA A 267 23.63 -22.22 0.42
N ASN A 268 23.28 -21.97 1.69
CA ASN A 268 23.98 -22.48 2.86
C ASN A 268 23.23 -23.61 3.59
N LYS A 269 22.23 -24.24 2.98
CA LYS A 269 21.80 -25.57 3.44
C LYS A 269 22.88 -26.54 2.96
N PRO A 270 23.70 -27.15 3.84
CA PRO A 270 24.53 -28.26 3.40
C PRO A 270 23.56 -29.33 2.90
N ASP A 271 23.80 -29.81 1.68
CA ASP A 271 23.24 -31.07 1.24
C ASP A 271 23.61 -32.10 2.31
N ALA A 272 22.62 -32.50 3.08
CA ALA A 272 22.71 -33.72 3.86
C ALA A 272 22.60 -34.85 2.84
N ASP A 273 23.68 -35.03 2.08
CA ASP A 273 23.92 -36.20 1.26
C ASP A 273 24.26 -37.38 2.18
N ASP A 274 23.77 -38.52 1.72
CA ASP A 274 23.67 -39.82 2.38
C ASP A 274 24.94 -40.34 3.07
N GLY A 275 24.72 -40.98 4.22
CA GLY A 275 25.67 -41.81 4.97
C GLY A 275 25.01 -42.52 6.14
#